data_AF-A0A3D3A623-F1
#
_entry.id   AF-A0A3D3A623-F1
#
_cell.length_a   1.000
_cell.length_b   1.000
_cell.length_c   1.000
_cell.angle_alpha   90.00
_cell.angle_beta   90.00
_cell.angle_gamma   90.00
#
_symmetry.space_group_name_H-M   'P 1'
#
loop_
_entity.id
_entity.type
_entity.pdbx_description
1 polymer ?
#
loop_
_entity_poly.entity_id
_entity_poly.type
_entity_poly.pdbx_seq_one_letter_code
_entity_poly.pdbx_strand_id
1 'polypeptide(L)'
;MKRIPWKLLLWLVGLGPLLGLAGLVMLARLGDLPETEALANPKTDFATRVYSMDGKVLGRYYTENRSDARFENLPPHLVDALISTEDA
;
A
#
# COMPACT_ATOMS: atom_id res chain seq x y z
N MET A 1 22.07 -35.92 31.41
CA MET A 1 21.81 -34.55 30.90
C MET A 1 22.91 -34.17 29.92
N LYS A 2 22.60 -34.08 28.61
CA LYS A 2 23.58 -33.63 27.60
C LYS A 2 23.73 -32.11 27.72
N ARG A 3 24.92 -31.61 28.02
CA ARG A 3 25.19 -30.17 28.15
C ARG A 3 25.36 -29.58 26.76
N ILE A 4 24.60 -28.54 26.44
CA ILE A 4 24.72 -27.82 25.17
C ILE A 4 26.10 -27.14 25.16
N PRO A 5 26.93 -27.33 24.12
CA PRO A 5 28.25 -26.72 24.08
C PRO A 5 28.12 -25.20 23.91
N TRP A 6 28.73 -24.45 24.82
CA TRP A 6 28.74 -22.98 24.87
C TRP A 6 29.10 -22.31 23.53
N LYS A 7 29.96 -22.95 22.73
CA LYS A 7 30.33 -22.49 21.39
C LYS A 7 29.13 -22.40 20.44
N LEU A 8 28.18 -23.35 20.51
CA LEU A 8 26.96 -23.28 19.71
C LEU A 8 26.05 -22.13 20.13
N LEU A 9 26.03 -21.81 21.43
CA LEU A 9 25.23 -20.72 21.97
C LEU A 9 25.77 -19.36 21.53
N LEU A 10 27.11 -19.21 21.49
CA LEU A 10 27.77 -18.05 20.89
C LEU A 10 27.41 -17.86 19.41
N TRP A 11 27.45 -18.94 18.61
CA TRP A 11 27.08 -18.87 17.20
C TRP A 11 25.59 -18.54 16.99
N LEU A 12 24.69 -19.10 17.82
CA LEU A 12 23.26 -18.78 17.79
C LEU A 12 22.97 -17.32 18.14
N VAL A 13 23.65 -16.76 19.14
CA VAL A 13 23.45 -15.35 19.51
C VAL A 13 24.09 -14.40 18.49
N GLY A 14 25.24 -14.76 17.93
CA GLY A 14 25.94 -13.93 16.94
C GLY A 14 25.31 -13.95 15.55
N LEU A 15 25.00 -15.13 15.01
CA LEU A 15 24.41 -15.28 13.67
C LEU A 15 22.88 -15.34 13.67
N GLY A 16 22.24 -15.71 14.78
CA GLY A 16 20.79 -15.85 14.86
C GLY A 16 20.02 -14.60 14.43
N PRO A 17 20.38 -13.38 14.88
CA PRO A 17 19.72 -12.17 14.44
C PRO A 17 19.87 -11.90 12.94
N LEU A 18 21.07 -12.13 12.38
CA LEU A 18 21.34 -11.96 10.96
C LEU A 18 20.53 -12.95 10.11
N LEU A 19 20.51 -14.23 10.50
CA LEU A 19 19.75 -15.27 9.83
C LEU A 19 18.24 -15.07 9.99
N GLY A 20 17.80 -14.58 11.16
CA GLY A 20 16.41 -14.21 11.41
C GLY A 20 15.95 -13.08 10.50
N LEU A 21 16.74 -12.01 10.39
CA LEU A 21 16.46 -10.91 9.48
C LEU A 21 16.44 -11.36 8.01
N ALA A 22 17.43 -12.15 7.60
CA ALA A 22 17.46 -12.71 6.24
C ALA A 22 16.23 -13.60 5.96
N GLY A 23 15.79 -14.39 6.95
CA GLY A 23 14.56 -15.18 6.86
C GLY A 23 13.31 -14.32 6.72
N LEU A 24 13.19 -13.23 7.48
CA LEU A 24 12.08 -12.28 7.37
C LEU A 24 12.05 -11.61 5.99
N VAL A 25 13.21 -11.20 5.45
CA VAL A 25 13.30 -10.62 4.11
C VAL A 25 12.89 -11.63 3.03
N MET A 26 13.32 -12.89 3.14
CA MET A 26 12.92 -13.93 2.21
C MET A 26 11.42 -14.21 2.28
N LEU A 27 10.83 -14.25 3.48
CA LEU A 27 9.39 -14.41 3.65
C LEU A 27 8.61 -13.23 3.04
N ALA A 28 9.08 -12.00 3.25
CA ALA A 28 8.47 -10.81 2.66
C ALA A 28 8.52 -10.80 1.13
N ARG A 29 9.56 -11.39 0.52
CA ARG A 29 9.66 -11.53 -0.95
C ARG A 29 8.75 -12.58 -1.56
N LEU A 30 8.19 -13.50 -0.76
CA LEU A 30 7.20 -14.47 -1.25
C LEU A 30 5.80 -13.85 -1.40
N GLY A 31 5.57 -12.63 -0.89
CA GLY A 31 4.33 -11.89 -1.10
C GLY A 31 4.32 -11.15 -2.44
N ASP A 32 3.12 -10.84 -2.93
CA ASP A 32 2.90 -10.04 -4.12
C ASP A 32 3.23 -8.55 -3.84
N LEU A 33 4.53 -8.23 -3.79
CA LEU A 33 4.96 -6.84 -3.78
C LEU A 33 4.80 -6.28 -5.21
N PRO A 34 4.15 -5.12 -5.37
CA PRO A 34 4.02 -4.50 -6.68
C PRO A 34 5.40 -4.11 -7.23
N GLU A 35 5.56 -4.23 -8.54
CA GLU A 35 6.75 -3.75 -9.24
C GLU A 35 6.92 -2.23 -9.04
N THR A 36 8.17 -1.76 -9.07
CA THR A 36 8.50 -0.34 -8.94
C THR A 36 7.79 0.55 -9.96
N GLU A 37 7.58 0.02 -11.16
CA GLU A 37 6.91 0.66 -12.27
C GLU A 37 5.42 0.86 -11.98
N ALA A 38 4.79 -0.10 -11.29
CA ALA A 38 3.41 0.00 -10.85
C ALA A 38 3.26 1.03 -9.71
N LEU A 39 4.27 1.17 -8.85
CA LEU A 39 4.32 2.22 -7.83
C LEU A 39 4.56 3.61 -8.43
N ALA A 40 5.36 3.70 -9.48
CA ALA A 40 5.63 4.95 -10.18
C ALA A 40 4.43 5.43 -11.01
N ASN A 41 3.64 4.49 -11.55
CA ASN A 41 2.43 4.77 -12.32
C ASN A 41 1.25 3.93 -11.79
N PRO A 42 0.70 4.28 -10.62
CA PRO A 42 -0.41 3.54 -10.05
C PRO A 42 -1.61 3.63 -10.98
N LYS A 43 -2.11 2.46 -11.42
CA LYS A 43 -3.36 2.40 -12.15
C LYS A 43 -4.49 2.74 -11.19
N THR A 44 -5.28 3.74 -11.55
CA THR A 44 -6.46 4.12 -10.79
C THR A 44 -7.69 3.60 -11.52
N ASP A 45 -8.43 2.70 -10.88
CA ASP A 45 -9.69 2.19 -11.42
C ASP A 45 -10.80 3.21 -11.16
N PHE A 46 -11.32 3.81 -12.24
CA PHE A 46 -12.45 4.73 -12.16
C PHE A 46 -13.78 4.00 -12.34
N ALA A 47 -14.82 4.53 -11.70
CA ALA A 47 -16.17 4.02 -11.89
C ALA A 47 -16.66 4.24 -13.33
N THR A 48 -17.10 3.15 -13.98
CA THR A 48 -17.79 3.24 -15.28
C THR A 48 -19.13 3.91 -15.07
N ARG A 49 -19.43 4.97 -15.84
CA ARG A 49 -20.67 5.74 -15.73
C ARG A 49 -21.59 5.45 -16.92
N VAL A 50 -22.85 5.12 -16.64
CA VAL A 50 -23.91 5.00 -17.66
C VAL A 50 -24.62 6.34 -17.76
N TYR A 51 -24.73 6.87 -18.97
CA TYR A 51 -25.36 8.16 -19.25
C TYR A 51 -26.67 7.99 -20.02
N SER A 52 -27.66 8.80 -19.71
CA SER A 52 -28.81 9.03 -20.57
C SER A 52 -28.44 9.95 -21.75
N MET A 53 -29.31 10.02 -22.76
CA MET A 53 -29.10 10.85 -23.96
C MET A 53 -28.99 12.36 -23.65
N ASP A 54 -29.59 12.83 -22.56
CA ASP A 54 -29.48 14.21 -22.07
C ASP A 54 -28.24 14.43 -21.16
N GLY A 55 -27.34 13.45 -21.06
CA GLY A 55 -26.07 13.57 -20.35
C GLY A 55 -26.14 13.36 -18.84
N LYS A 56 -27.28 12.93 -18.28
CA LYS A 56 -27.40 12.60 -16.85
C LYS A 56 -26.83 11.21 -16.56
N VAL A 57 -26.16 11.07 -15.42
CA VAL A 57 -25.66 9.76 -14.96
C VAL A 57 -26.84 8.94 -14.43
N LEU A 58 -27.12 7.80 -15.08
CA LEU A 58 -28.16 6.85 -14.67
C LEU A 58 -27.65 5.84 -13.63
N GLY A 59 -26.35 5.54 -13.66
CA GLY A 59 -25.75 4.55 -12.77
C GLY A 59 -24.24 4.46 -12.93
N ARG A 60 -23.62 3.70 -12.02
CA ARG A 60 -22.18 3.44 -12.01
C ARG A 60 -21.88 1.96 -11.76
N TYR A 61 -20.87 1.43 -12.44
CA TYR A 61 -20.30 0.11 -12.17
C TYR A 61 -18.87 0.27 -11.69
N TYR A 62 -18.55 -0.30 -10.53
CA TYR A 62 -17.23 -0.17 -9.92
C TYR A 62 -16.97 -1.28 -8.90
N THR A 63 -15.68 -1.64 -8.75
CA THR A 63 -15.19 -2.27 -7.52
C THR A 63 -15.00 -1.21 -6.45
N GLU A 64 -14.44 -0.06 -6.83
CA GLU A 64 -14.26 1.11 -5.97
C GLU A 64 -14.88 2.36 -6.58
N ASN A 65 -15.66 3.09 -5.79
CA ASN A 65 -16.38 4.28 -6.27
C ASN A 65 -15.45 5.50 -6.36
N ARG A 66 -14.57 5.52 -7.37
CA ARG A 66 -13.64 6.61 -7.62
C ARG A 66 -14.03 7.42 -8.85
N SER A 67 -13.77 8.72 -8.78
CA SER A 67 -13.91 9.66 -9.89
C SER A 67 -12.66 10.53 -9.99
N ASP A 68 -12.33 10.94 -11.22
CA ASP A 68 -11.21 11.85 -11.45
C ASP A 68 -11.51 13.23 -10.82
N ALA A 69 -10.52 13.78 -10.13
CA ALA A 69 -10.56 15.09 -9.49
C ALA A 69 -9.16 15.70 -9.53
N ARG A 70 -9.03 16.84 -10.21
CA ARG A 70 -7.77 17.58 -10.29
C ARG A 70 -7.67 18.56 -9.13
N PHE A 71 -6.47 18.72 -8.59
CA PHE A 71 -6.21 19.57 -7.42
C PHE A 71 -6.70 21.01 -7.63
N GLU A 72 -6.50 21.56 -8.83
CA GLU A 72 -6.88 22.94 -9.16
C GLU A 72 -8.40 23.16 -9.20
N ASN A 73 -9.17 22.06 -9.31
CA ASN A 73 -10.63 22.10 -9.28
C ASN A 73 -11.21 21.88 -7.87
N LEU A 74 -10.36 21.63 -6.87
CA LEU A 74 -10.81 21.40 -5.50
C LEU A 74 -11.14 22.73 -4.82
N PRO A 75 -12.25 22.82 -4.07
CA PRO A 75 -12.55 24.00 -3.28
C PRO A 75 -11.46 24.22 -2.20
N PRO A 76 -10.97 25.45 -1.98
CA PRO A 76 -9.91 25.71 -1.00
C PRO A 76 -10.24 25.21 0.41
N HIS A 77 -11.48 25.41 0.85
CA HIS A 77 -11.94 24.96 2.16
C HIS A 77 -11.89 23.43 2.35
N LEU A 78 -11.99 22.65 1.28
CA LEU A 78 -11.84 21.19 1.34
C LEU A 78 -10.38 20.81 1.62
N VAL A 79 -9.44 21.49 0.95
CA VAL A 79 -8.00 21.27 1.13
C VAL A 79 -7.59 21.65 2.55
N ASP A 80 -7.98 22.85 3.00
CA ASP A 80 -7.68 23.34 4.35
C ASP A 80 -8.24 22.41 5.44
N ALA A 81 -9.45 21.88 5.24
CA ALA A 81 -10.08 20.94 6.16
C ALA A 81 -9.29 19.63 6.25
N LEU A 82 -8.86 19.07 5.12
CA LEU A 82 -8.11 17.81 5.09
C LEU A 82 -6.73 17.95 5.78
N ILE A 83 -6.02 19.05 5.50
CA ILE A 83 -4.74 19.36 6.15
C ILE A 83 -4.93 19.45 7.66
N SER A 84 -5.99 20.14 8.10
CA SER A 84 -6.30 20.32 9.52
C SER A 84 -6.64 19.00 10.24
N THR A 85 -7.03 17.94 9.53
CA THR A 85 -7.40 16.66 10.13
C THR A 85 -6.30 15.60 10.11
N GLU A 86 -5.43 15.59 9.10
CA GLU A 86 -4.43 14.52 8.90
C GLU A 86 -3.00 14.97 9.25
N ASP A 87 -2.69 16.26 9.06
CA ASP A 87 -1.32 16.80 9.20
C ASP A 87 -1.17 17.79 10.38
N ALA A 88 -2.21 18.01 11.18
CA ALA A 88 -2.23 18.96 12.29
C ALA A 88 -1.67 18.41 13.62
#